data_AF-U5D7G1-F1
#
_entry.id   AF-U5D7G1-F1
#
_cell.length_a   1.000
_cell.length_b   1.000
_cell.length_c   1.000
_cell.angle_alpha   90.00
_cell.angle_beta   90.00
_cell.angle_gamma   90.00
#
_symmetry.space_group_name_H-M   'P 1'
#
loop_
_entity.id
_entity.type
_entity.pdbx_description
1 polymer ?
#
loop_
_entity_poly.entity_id
_entity_poly.type
_entity_poly.pdbx_seq_one_letter_code
_entity_poly.pdbx_strand_id
1 'polypeptide(L)'
;MTKFSALPYEEKKKAARDVKNPMGYHDKDHTKKTRDCVEVFEYVVKEGNQIPANLERDCKETVALKSLWPQNPEEFQKACEAYGRETTKLAFKVKEINALALGLPADRFNLYFEETMTIVCLNHYLPCP
;
A
#
# COMPACT_ATOMS: atom_id res chain seq x y z
N MET A 1 5.41 1.98 11.84
CA MET A 1 5.32 3.39 11.40
C MET A 1 6.06 4.35 12.34
N THR A 2 5.73 4.44 13.64
CA THR A 2 6.34 5.42 14.57
C THR A 2 7.87 5.48 14.54
N LYS A 3 8.55 4.32 14.64
CA LYS A 3 10.03 4.27 14.57
C LYS A 3 10.60 4.76 13.24
N PHE A 4 9.90 4.48 12.13
CA PHE A 4 10.30 4.92 10.80
C PHE A 4 10.12 6.43 10.62
N SER A 5 8.97 6.98 11.04
CA SER A 5 8.70 8.42 10.94
C SER A 5 9.64 9.29 11.78
N ALA A 6 10.19 8.73 12.87
CA ALA A 6 11.20 9.37 13.71
C ALA A 6 12.60 9.43 13.07
N LEU A 7 12.84 8.75 11.95
CA LEU A 7 14.12 8.82 11.24
C LEU A 7 14.33 10.20 10.61
N PRO A 8 15.60 10.61 10.41
CA PRO A 8 15.92 11.80 9.62
C PRO A 8 15.29 11.73 8.24
N TYR A 9 14.88 12.89 7.71
CA TYR A 9 14.23 12.98 6.41
C TYR A 9 15.02 12.31 5.27
N GLU A 10 16.35 12.47 5.27
CA GLU A 10 17.22 11.84 4.26
C GLU A 10 17.20 10.31 4.33
N GLU A 11 17.03 9.72 5.51
CA GLU A 11 16.90 8.27 5.66
C GLU A 11 15.54 7.78 5.15
N LYS A 12 14.46 8.50 5.48
CA LYS A 12 13.11 8.17 4.98
C LYS A 12 13.03 8.26 3.46
N LYS A 13 13.73 9.24 2.88
CA LYS A 13 13.79 9.46 1.42
C LYS A 13 14.42 8.33 0.62
N LYS A 14 15.27 7.50 1.22
CA LYS A 14 15.83 6.33 0.54
C LYS A 14 14.74 5.32 0.13
N ALA A 15 13.60 5.34 0.81
CA ALA A 15 12.43 4.53 0.50
C ALA A 15 11.31 5.35 -0.17
N ALA A 16 11.60 6.56 -0.68
CA ALA A 16 10.58 7.40 -1.29
C ALA A 16 10.09 6.83 -2.63
N ARG A 17 8.78 6.90 -2.84
CA ARG A 17 8.16 6.52 -4.13
C ARG A 17 8.59 7.48 -5.25
N ASP A 18 8.59 6.98 -6.48
CA ASP A 18 8.81 7.78 -7.69
C ASP A 18 7.89 7.33 -8.84
N VAL A 19 8.06 7.92 -10.03
CA VAL A 19 7.21 7.61 -11.20
C VAL A 19 7.37 6.15 -11.67
N LYS A 20 8.53 5.54 -11.44
CA LYS A 20 8.83 4.16 -11.85
C LYS A 20 8.42 3.15 -10.78
N ASN A 21 8.56 3.50 -9.51
CA ASN A 21 8.09 2.71 -8.39
C ASN A 21 7.11 3.53 -7.53
N PRO A 22 5.80 3.34 -7.71
CA PRO A 22 4.79 4.12 -7.02
C PRO A 22 4.62 3.75 -5.54
N MET A 23 5.26 2.68 -5.05
CA MET A 23 5.15 2.23 -3.66
C MET A 23 6.33 2.75 -2.82
N GLY A 24 6.08 3.12 -1.57
CA GLY A 24 7.07 3.61 -0.64
C GLY A 24 6.61 4.84 0.14
N TYR A 25 7.59 5.63 0.60
CA TYR A 25 7.39 6.83 1.41
C TYR A 25 6.99 8.06 0.59
N HIS A 26 6.11 8.90 1.15
CA HIS A 26 5.78 10.23 0.62
C HIS A 26 5.17 11.15 1.69
N ASP A 27 5.43 12.46 1.60
CA ASP A 27 5.06 13.48 2.61
C ASP A 27 4.37 14.72 2.00
N LYS A 28 3.88 14.58 0.76
CA LYS A 28 3.25 15.67 0.01
C LYS A 28 1.90 15.27 -0.54
N ASP A 29 1.14 14.46 0.19
CA ASP A 29 -0.20 14.11 -0.22
C ASP A 29 -1.11 15.33 -0.18
N HIS A 30 -2.06 15.35 -1.11
CA HIS A 30 -3.03 16.42 -1.26
C HIS A 30 -4.43 15.85 -1.28
N THR A 31 -5.30 16.35 -0.40
CA THR A 31 -6.72 16.03 -0.38
C THR A 31 -7.49 17.26 -0.84
N LYS A 32 -8.22 17.13 -1.96
CA LYS A 32 -9.00 18.23 -2.55
C LYS A 32 -8.18 19.52 -2.78
N LYS A 33 -6.93 19.38 -3.28
CA LYS A 33 -5.95 20.46 -3.50
C LYS A 33 -5.37 21.12 -2.26
N THR A 34 -5.75 20.67 -1.06
CA THR A 34 -5.14 21.11 0.19
C THR A 34 -4.08 20.11 0.60
N ARG A 35 -2.89 20.59 1.01
CA ARG A 35 -1.83 19.72 1.53
C ARG A 35 -2.32 19.02 2.78
N ASP A 36 -2.20 17.70 2.80
CA ASP A 36 -2.44 16.91 4.00
C ASP A 36 -1.15 16.88 4.84
N CYS A 37 -1.27 17.10 6.15
CA CYS A 37 -0.15 17.12 7.09
C CYS A 37 0.20 15.70 7.55
N VAL A 38 0.54 14.85 6.57
CA VAL A 38 0.73 13.41 6.76
C VAL A 38 2.01 12.93 6.09
N GLU A 39 2.72 12.06 6.79
CA GLU A 39 3.73 11.18 6.22
C GLU A 39 3.11 9.82 5.95
N VAL A 40 3.23 9.34 4.71
CA VAL A 40 2.62 8.11 4.25
C VAL A 40 3.70 7.11 3.86
N PHE A 41 3.46 5.84 4.17
CA PHE A 41 4.20 4.73 3.59
C PHE A 41 3.24 3.71 2.99
N GLU A 42 3.35 3.48 1.69
CA GLU A 42 2.50 2.55 0.95
C GLU A 42 3.29 1.30 0.53
N TYR A 43 2.67 0.14 0.66
CA TYR A 43 3.22 -1.11 0.16
C TYR A 43 2.14 -2.04 -0.38
N VAL A 44 2.54 -2.87 -1.34
CA VAL A 44 1.66 -3.92 -1.89
C VAL A 44 1.82 -5.20 -1.06
N VAL A 45 0.69 -5.85 -0.72
CA VAL A 45 0.70 -7.08 0.09
C VAL A 45 1.24 -8.28 -0.68
N LYS A 46 0.96 -8.33 -1.99
CA LYS A 46 1.43 -9.37 -2.92
C LYS A 46 2.15 -8.68 -4.08
N GLU A 47 3.47 -8.78 -4.11
CA GLU A 47 4.28 -8.27 -5.22
C GLU A 47 4.09 -9.10 -6.50
N GLY A 48 4.49 -8.53 -7.65
CA GLY A 48 4.49 -9.23 -8.93
C GLY A 48 3.31 -8.91 -9.86
N ASN A 49 2.31 -8.18 -9.37
CA ASN A 49 1.27 -7.61 -10.22
C ASN A 49 1.90 -6.72 -11.30
N GLN A 50 1.51 -6.94 -12.56
CA GLN A 50 2.04 -6.16 -13.69
C GLN A 50 1.30 -4.82 -13.78
N ILE A 51 2.06 -3.73 -13.81
CA ILE A 51 1.55 -2.37 -14.02
C ILE A 51 2.21 -1.76 -15.27
N PRO A 52 1.59 -0.76 -15.91
CA PRO A 52 2.24 -0.01 -16.98
C PRO A 52 3.60 0.54 -16.52
N ALA A 53 4.63 0.43 -17.37
CA ALA A 53 5.97 0.90 -17.04
C ALA A 53 6.08 2.44 -16.96
N ASN A 54 5.12 3.15 -17.56
CA ASN A 54 5.02 4.61 -17.52
C ASN A 54 3.54 5.07 -17.58
N LEU A 55 3.31 6.38 -17.54
CA LEU A 55 1.95 6.98 -17.54
C LEU A 55 1.42 7.31 -18.95
N GLU A 56 2.08 6.83 -20.01
CA GLU A 56 1.63 7.04 -21.39
C GLU A 56 0.37 6.20 -21.66
N ARG A 57 -0.59 6.78 -22.39
CA ARG A 57 -1.90 6.16 -22.62
C ARG A 57 -1.82 4.82 -23.37
N ASP A 58 -0.79 4.64 -24.17
CA ASP A 58 -0.56 3.47 -25.02
C ASP A 58 0.69 2.69 -24.60
N CYS A 59 1.14 2.84 -23.34
CA CYS A 59 2.24 2.08 -22.78
C CYS A 59 1.96 0.56 -22.91
N LYS A 60 2.78 -0.13 -23.71
CA LYS A 60 2.71 -1.60 -23.91
C LYS A 60 3.64 -2.35 -22.98
N GLU A 61 4.61 -1.66 -22.40
CA GLU A 61 5.58 -2.24 -21.49
C GLU A 61 4.97 -2.31 -20.09
N THR A 62 5.24 -3.42 -19.40
CA THR A 62 4.80 -3.62 -18.03
C THR A 62 6.00 -3.87 -17.13
N VAL A 63 5.85 -3.47 -15.87
CA VAL A 63 6.81 -3.75 -14.81
C VAL A 63 6.09 -4.42 -13.65
N ALA A 64 6.79 -5.35 -12.99
CA ALA A 64 6.31 -5.95 -11.76
C ALA A 64 6.33 -4.91 -10.63
N LEU A 65 5.16 -4.64 -10.05
CA LEU A 65 5.03 -3.79 -8.87
C LEU A 65 5.76 -4.41 -7.67
N LYS A 66 6.58 -3.59 -7.02
CA LYS A 66 7.36 -3.95 -5.82
C LYS A 66 7.34 -2.80 -4.83
N SER A 67 7.46 -3.09 -3.54
CA SER A 67 7.50 -2.05 -2.50
C SER A 67 8.94 -1.58 -2.25
N LEU A 68 9.16 -0.27 -2.14
CA LEU A 68 10.45 0.28 -1.72
C LEU A 68 10.56 0.23 -0.20
N TRP A 69 11.20 -0.82 0.30
CA TRP A 69 11.37 -1.02 1.74
C TRP A 69 12.54 -0.20 2.30
N PRO A 70 12.37 0.45 3.46
CA PRO A 70 13.48 1.10 4.14
C PRO A 70 14.40 0.06 4.78
N GLN A 71 15.69 0.37 4.86
CA GLN A 71 16.66 -0.48 5.59
C GLN A 71 16.48 -0.37 7.11
N ASN A 72 15.97 0.78 7.58
CA ASN A 72 15.74 1.04 8.99
C ASN A 72 14.28 1.46 9.23
N PRO A 73 13.64 1.00 10.31
CA PRO A 73 14.13 -0.04 11.22
C PRO A 73 14.08 -1.44 10.55
N GLU A 74 14.99 -2.34 10.92
CA GLU A 74 15.15 -3.66 10.28
C GLU A 74 13.86 -4.49 10.30
N GLU A 75 13.05 -4.37 11.36
CA GLU A 75 11.80 -5.10 11.49
C GLU A 75 10.64 -4.53 10.64
N PHE A 76 10.83 -3.37 10.01
CA PHE A 76 9.73 -2.63 9.37
C PHE A 76 9.03 -3.43 8.29
N GLN A 77 9.80 -3.96 7.33
CA GLN A 77 9.26 -4.77 6.23
C GLN A 77 8.51 -5.99 6.77
N LYS A 78 9.14 -6.78 7.64
CA LYS A 78 8.55 -8.01 8.18
C LYS A 78 7.24 -7.73 8.93
N ALA A 79 7.19 -6.65 9.70
CA ALA A 79 5.98 -6.23 10.40
C ALA A 79 4.85 -5.82 9.42
N CYS A 80 5.19 -5.05 8.38
CA CYS A 80 4.25 -4.64 7.35
C CYS A 80 3.70 -5.84 6.57
N GLU A 81 4.56 -6.76 6.12
CA GLU A 81 4.14 -7.97 5.42
C GLU A 81 3.24 -8.85 6.29
N ALA A 82 3.57 -9.02 7.58
CA ALA A 82 2.73 -9.76 8.52
C ALA A 82 1.36 -9.11 8.69
N TYR A 83 1.34 -7.80 8.92
CA TYR A 83 0.10 -7.03 9.04
C TYR A 83 -0.75 -7.12 7.76
N GLY A 84 -0.13 -6.97 6.60
CA GLY A 84 -0.81 -7.02 5.30
C GLY A 84 -1.45 -8.39 5.04
N ARG A 85 -0.75 -9.49 5.34
CA ARG A 85 -1.31 -10.84 5.21
C ARG A 85 -2.50 -11.08 6.14
N GLU A 86 -2.37 -10.75 7.42
CA GLU A 86 -3.43 -11.02 8.39
C GLU A 86 -4.66 -10.13 8.18
N THR A 87 -4.47 -8.86 7.82
CA THR A 87 -5.58 -7.97 7.45
C THR A 87 -6.26 -8.39 6.15
N THR A 88 -5.51 -8.92 5.17
CA THR A 88 -6.09 -9.48 3.94
C THR A 88 -6.99 -10.69 4.27
N LYS A 89 -6.53 -11.62 5.11
CA LYS A 89 -7.37 -12.76 5.56
C LYS A 89 -8.66 -12.29 6.23
N LEU A 90 -8.56 -11.27 7.09
CA LEU A 90 -9.75 -10.68 7.74
C LEU A 90 -10.69 -10.05 6.70
N ALA A 91 -10.16 -9.32 5.72
CA ALA A 91 -10.96 -8.71 4.66
C ALA A 91 -11.75 -9.75 3.85
N PHE A 92 -11.15 -10.92 3.56
CA PHE A 92 -11.87 -12.01 2.90
C PHE A 92 -13.03 -12.56 3.75
N LYS A 93 -12.84 -12.73 5.06
CA LYS A 93 -13.95 -13.12 5.96
C LYS A 93 -15.08 -12.09 5.98
N VAL A 94 -14.75 -10.80 5.99
CA VAL A 94 -15.76 -9.72 5.91
C VAL A 94 -16.52 -9.78 4.59
N LYS A 95 -15.83 -10.05 3.47
CA LYS A 95 -16.48 -10.23 2.16
C LYS A 95 -17.43 -11.42 2.14
N GLU A 96 -17.04 -12.54 2.73
CA GLU A 96 -17.89 -13.73 2.86
C GLU A 96 -19.16 -13.43 3.65
N ILE A 97 -19.03 -12.71 4.78
CA ILE A 97 -20.17 -12.27 5.59
C ILE A 97 -21.08 -11.34 4.77
N ASN A 98 -20.52 -10.40 4.02
CA ASN A 98 -21.30 -9.50 3.16
C ASN A 98 -22.05 -10.28 2.05
N ALA A 99 -21.43 -11.30 1.45
CA ALA A 99 -22.09 -12.13 0.46
C ALA A 99 -23.28 -12.88 1.07
N LEU A 100 -23.08 -13.48 2.24
CA LEU A 100 -24.13 -14.18 2.98
C LEU A 100 -25.28 -13.22 3.37
N ALA A 101 -24.98 -12.01 3.81
CA ALA A 101 -25.98 -10.99 4.15
C ALA A 101 -26.86 -10.58 2.95
N LEU A 102 -26.34 -10.75 1.73
CA LEU A 102 -27.06 -10.51 0.48
C LEU A 102 -27.81 -11.76 -0.03
N GLY A 103 -27.79 -12.87 0.71
CA GLY A 103 -28.40 -14.15 0.30
C GLY A 103 -27.60 -14.88 -0.79
N LEU A 104 -26.31 -14.57 -0.93
CA LEU A 104 -25.41 -15.17 -1.92
C LEU A 104 -24.51 -16.23 -1.25
N PRO A 105 -23.90 -17.15 -2.02
CA PRO A 105 -22.83 -18.02 -1.50
C PRO A 105 -21.69 -17.20 -0.89
N ALA A 106 -21.10 -17.67 0.21
CA ALA A 106 -20.04 -16.96 0.93
C ALA A 106 -18.86 -16.58 0.03
N ASP A 107 -18.48 -17.48 -0.88
CA ASP A 107 -17.37 -17.31 -1.82
C ASP A 107 -17.73 -16.50 -3.08
N ARG A 108 -18.96 -15.98 -3.18
CA ARG A 108 -19.46 -15.28 -4.38
C ARG A 108 -18.55 -14.18 -4.88
N PHE A 109 -17.84 -13.50 -3.98
CA PHE A 109 -16.96 -12.40 -4.35
C PHE A 109 -15.51 -12.81 -4.62
N ASN A 110 -15.09 -14.04 -4.28
CA ASN A 110 -13.68 -14.44 -4.30
C ASN A 110 -13.06 -14.29 -5.69
N LEU A 111 -13.77 -14.71 -6.74
CA LEU A 111 -13.37 -14.57 -8.14
C LEU A 111 -12.91 -13.15 -8.51
N TYR A 112 -13.56 -12.12 -7.97
CA TYR A 112 -13.23 -10.73 -8.30
C TYR A 112 -11.95 -10.23 -7.61
N PHE A 113 -11.40 -11.01 -6.68
CA PHE A 113 -10.26 -10.61 -5.85
C PHE A 113 -9.04 -11.53 -5.94
N GLU A 114 -9.11 -12.65 -6.69
CA GLU A 114 -8.01 -13.62 -6.83
C GLU A 114 -6.69 -12.98 -7.34
N GLU A 115 -6.80 -12.04 -8.28
CA GLU A 115 -5.65 -11.34 -8.89
C GLU A 115 -5.59 -9.85 -8.52
N THR A 116 -6.29 -9.45 -7.45
CA THR A 116 -6.36 -8.03 -7.10
C THR A 116 -5.12 -7.52 -6.38
N MET A 117 -4.80 -6.26 -6.67
CA MET A 117 -3.78 -5.51 -5.97
C MET A 117 -4.33 -5.01 -4.63
N THR A 118 -3.81 -5.55 -3.53
CA THR A 118 -4.07 -5.04 -2.18
C THR A 118 -2.92 -4.14 -1.76
N ILE A 119 -3.21 -2.88 -1.48
CA ILE A 119 -2.26 -1.88 -1.01
C ILE A 119 -2.61 -1.53 0.43
N VAL A 120 -1.59 -1.45 1.28
CA VAL A 120 -1.72 -0.92 2.64
C VAL A 120 -1.08 0.46 2.67
N CYS A 121 -1.83 1.42 3.21
CA CYS A 121 -1.41 2.80 3.41
C CYS A 121 -1.20 3.05 4.91
N LEU A 122 0.05 3.29 5.31
CA LEU A 122 0.41 3.61 6.70
C LEU A 122 0.56 5.13 6.84
N ASN A 123 -0.33 5.75 7.62
CA ASN A 123 -0.32 7.20 7.82
C ASN A 123 0.31 7.55 9.17
N HIS A 124 1.12 8.60 9.18
CA HIS A 124 1.62 9.25 10.38
C HIS A 124 1.36 10.76 10.29
N TYR A 125 0.44 11.23 11.12
CA TYR A 125 0.11 12.65 11.22
C TYR A 125 1.01 13.32 12.25
N LEU A 126 1.70 14.37 11.85
CA LEU A 126 2.40 15.24 12.79
C LEU A 126 1.37 16.07 13.57
N PRO A 127 1.66 16.47 14.83
CA PRO A 127 0.82 17.41 15.54
C PRO A 127 0.56 18.65 14.70
N CYS A 128 -0.71 19.05 14.59
CA CYS A 128 -1.08 20.26 13.88
C CYS A 128 -0.48 21.48 14.61
N PRO A 129 0.12 22.46 13.90
CA PRO A 129 0.49 23.75 14.47
C PRO A 129 -0.70 24.48 15.10
#